data_AF-A0A962V5A3-F1
#
_entry.id   AF-A0A962V5A3-F1
#
_cell.length_a   1.000
_cell.length_b   1.000
_cell.length_c   1.000
_cell.angle_alpha   90.00
_cell.angle_beta   90.00
_cell.angle_gamma   90.00
#
_symmetry.space_group_name_H-M   'P 1'
#
loop_
_entity.id
_entity.type
_entity.pdbx_description
1 polymer ?
#
loop_
_entity_poly.entity_id
_entity_poly.type
_entity_poly.pdbx_seq_one_letter_code
_entity_poly.pdbx_strand_id
1 'polypeptide(L)'
;LGDVIADSALWLPLAFLPGVSGSLIVGVTVLAILTEMTGVIGLQIGASRRYDGPLGKSDRALLLGSLGLLLGLGLSAGLWLDGLLGLTLLFLGHTIYNRAHQALLEIGQIPAEK
;
A
#
# COMPACT_ATOMS: atom_id res chain seq x y z
N LEU A 1 -0.47 11.90 7.46
CA LEU A 1 -0.32 11.08 8.68
C LEU A 1 -1.59 10.30 9.00
N GLY A 2 -2.78 10.93 9.01
CA GLY A 2 -4.05 10.23 9.26
C GLY A 2 -4.27 8.98 8.41
N ASP A 3 -3.93 9.04 7.11
CA ASP A 3 -4.04 7.90 6.20
C ASP A 3 -3.20 6.69 6.63
N VAL A 4 -1.97 6.93 7.09
CA VAL A 4 -1.07 5.87 7.59
C VAL A 4 -1.61 5.25 8.88
N ILE A 5 -2.12 6.08 9.79
CA ILE A 5 -2.73 5.61 11.02
C ILE A 5 -3.98 4.78 10.72
N ALA A 6 -4.82 5.26 9.80
CA ALA A 6 -6.03 4.56 9.37
C ALA A 6 -5.70 3.21 8.73
N ASP A 7 -4.78 3.16 7.76
CA ASP A 7 -4.34 1.91 7.13
C ASP A 7 -3.81 0.92 8.19
N SER A 8 -2.98 1.38 9.13
CA SER A 8 -2.41 0.53 10.18
C SER A 8 -3.48 -0.01 11.13
N ALA A 9 -4.40 0.85 11.58
CA ALA A 9 -5.50 0.49 12.48
C ALA A 9 -6.48 -0.49 11.83
N LEU A 10 -6.57 -0.48 10.50
CA LEU A 10 -7.47 -1.33 9.75
C LEU A 10 -6.83 -2.67 9.35
N TRP A 11 -5.56 -2.70 8.95
CA TRP A 11 -4.88 -3.93 8.53
C TRP A 11 -4.44 -4.79 9.73
N LEU A 12 -3.81 -4.20 10.76
CA LEU A 12 -3.19 -4.97 11.85
C LEU A 12 -4.16 -5.89 12.62
N PRO A 13 -5.42 -5.51 12.90
CA PRO A 13 -6.34 -6.41 13.59
C PRO A 13 -6.59 -7.73 12.83
N LEU A 14 -6.49 -7.74 11.50
CA LEU A 14 -6.66 -8.95 10.69
C LEU A 14 -5.54 -9.98 10.92
N ALA A 15 -4.40 -9.59 11.50
CA ALA A 15 -3.33 -10.52 11.85
C ALA A 15 -3.73 -11.53 12.94
N PHE A 16 -4.78 -11.23 13.71
CA PHE A 16 -5.33 -12.10 14.74
C PHE A 16 -6.44 -13.02 14.21
N LEU A 17 -6.80 -12.92 12.92
CA LEU A 17 -7.83 -13.75 12.32
C LEU A 17 -7.29 -15.18 12.12
N PRO A 18 -7.97 -16.22 12.65
CA PRO A 18 -7.51 -17.60 12.49
C PRO A 18 -7.53 -18.01 11.01
N GLY A 19 -6.48 -18.73 10.58
CA GLY A 19 -6.35 -19.16 9.19
C GLY A 19 -5.78 -18.10 8.24
N VAL A 20 -5.29 -16.97 8.76
CA VAL A 20 -4.57 -15.94 8.00
C VAL A 20 -3.13 -15.84 8.48
N SER A 21 -2.21 -15.66 7.55
CA SER A 21 -0.82 -15.39 7.87
C SER A 21 -0.63 -13.97 8.43
N GLY A 22 -0.39 -13.86 9.74
CA GLY A 22 -0.09 -12.59 10.38
C GLY A 22 1.14 -11.88 9.81
N SER A 23 2.14 -12.63 9.30
CA SER A 23 3.32 -12.03 8.67
C SER A 23 2.98 -11.35 7.34
N LEU A 24 2.03 -11.88 6.57
CA LEU A 24 1.55 -11.23 5.34
C LEU A 24 0.81 -9.93 5.67
N ILE A 25 -0.04 -9.93 6.70
CA ILE A 25 -0.75 -8.71 7.15
C ILE A 25 0.25 -7.62 7.59
N VAL A 26 1.26 -7.98 8.38
CA VAL A 26 2.31 -7.05 8.80
C VAL A 26 3.08 -6.54 7.57
N GLY A 27 3.43 -7.41 6.63
CA GLY A 27 4.07 -7.02 5.37
C GLY A 27 3.24 -6.02 4.57
N VAL A 28 1.93 -6.25 4.43
CA VAL A 28 1.00 -5.36 3.72
C VAL A 28 0.94 -4.02 4.43
N THR A 29 0.86 -4.02 5.76
CA THR A 29 0.83 -2.79 6.57
C THR A 29 2.10 -1.96 6.36
N VAL A 30 3.27 -2.60 6.46
CA VAL A 30 4.57 -1.93 6.25
C VAL A 30 4.68 -1.37 4.83
N LEU A 31 4.34 -2.15 3.81
CA LEU A 31 4.39 -1.68 2.42
C LEU A 31 3.35 -0.60 2.12
N ALA A 32 2.17 -0.62 2.74
CA ALA A 32 1.18 0.46 2.62
C ALA A 32 1.71 1.78 3.20
N ILE A 33 2.36 1.71 4.37
CA ILE A 33 3.07 2.86 4.96
C ILE A 33 4.14 3.37 4.00
N LEU A 34 5.01 2.48 3.51
CA LEU A 34 6.08 2.85 2.59
C LEU A 34 5.52 3.46 1.30
N THR A 35 4.42 2.95 0.77
CA THR A 35 3.74 3.50 -0.41
C THR A 35 3.34 4.96 -0.21
N GLU A 36 2.74 5.30 0.94
CA GLU A 36 2.40 6.69 1.28
C GLU A 36 3.64 7.55 1.50
N MET A 37 4.65 7.03 2.21
CA MET A 37 5.88 7.77 2.49
C MET A 37 6.70 8.05 1.23
N THR A 38 6.81 7.10 0.29
CA THR A 38 7.47 7.32 -1.01
C THR A 38 6.78 8.43 -1.80
N GLY A 39 5.45 8.49 -1.78
CA GLY A 39 4.71 9.58 -2.43
C GLY A 39 5.04 10.96 -1.85
N VAL A 40 5.21 11.05 -0.51
CA VAL A 40 5.52 12.30 0.20
C VAL A 40 7.00 12.69 0.07
N ILE A 41 7.92 11.73 0.13
CA ILE A 41 9.38 11.98 0.06
C ILE A 41 9.78 12.58 -1.30
N GLY A 42 9.04 12.33 -2.37
CA GLY A 42 9.23 13.01 -3.66
C GLY A 42 9.32 14.55 -3.53
N LEU A 43 8.51 15.13 -2.64
CA LEU A 43 8.54 16.57 -2.36
C LEU A 43 9.89 17.04 -1.77
N GLN A 44 10.56 16.19 -1.01
CA GLN A 44 11.84 16.53 -0.35
C GLN A 44 12.99 16.60 -1.35
N ILE A 45 12.89 15.90 -2.49
CA ILE A 45 13.89 15.94 -3.55
C ILE A 45 13.56 16.96 -4.64
N GLY A 46 12.47 17.74 -4.48
CA GLY A 46 12.02 18.75 -5.44
C GLY A 46 11.03 18.26 -6.49
N ALA A 47 10.56 17.01 -6.38
CA ALA A 47 9.59 16.44 -7.31
C ALA A 47 8.17 16.70 -6.79
N SER A 48 7.18 16.60 -7.65
CA SER A 48 5.79 16.59 -7.25
C SER A 48 5.45 15.38 -6.36
N ARG A 49 4.38 15.52 -5.57
CA ARG A 49 3.85 14.40 -4.79
C ARG A 49 3.35 13.30 -5.73
N ARG A 50 3.89 12.10 -5.59
CA ARG A 50 3.56 10.96 -6.46
C ARG A 50 2.39 10.17 -5.92
N TYR A 51 1.48 9.79 -6.82
CA TYR A 51 0.32 8.95 -6.53
C TYR A 51 0.26 7.68 -7.39
N ASP A 52 1.22 7.51 -8.28
CA ASP A 52 1.26 6.45 -9.29
C ASP A 52 1.26 5.04 -8.70
N GLY A 53 0.90 4.08 -9.55
CA GLY A 53 0.95 2.65 -9.28
C GLY A 53 -0.43 2.00 -9.13
N PRO A 54 -0.49 0.66 -9.25
CA PRO A 54 -1.75 -0.08 -9.32
C PRO A 54 -2.50 -0.22 -7.98
N LEU A 55 -1.83 0.02 -6.84
CA LEU A 55 -2.45 -0.10 -5.52
C LEU A 55 -2.23 1.15 -4.67
N GLY A 56 -2.86 2.24 -5.09
CA GLY A 56 -2.88 3.50 -4.39
C GLY A 56 -3.79 3.49 -3.15
N LYS A 57 -4.00 4.65 -2.53
CA LYS A 57 -4.79 4.79 -1.29
C LYS A 57 -6.24 4.29 -1.48
N SER A 58 -6.92 4.74 -2.52
CA SER A 58 -8.30 4.36 -2.79
C SER A 58 -8.43 2.87 -3.11
N ASP A 59 -7.45 2.29 -3.82
CA ASP A 59 -7.45 0.86 -4.17
C ASP A 59 -7.28 -0.01 -2.93
N ARG A 60 -6.38 0.38 -2.01
CA ARG A 60 -6.22 -0.30 -0.71
C ARG A 60 -7.50 -0.22 0.13
N ALA A 61 -8.14 0.95 0.17
CA ALA A 61 -9.39 1.12 0.90
C ALA A 61 -10.52 0.26 0.32
N LEU A 62 -10.62 0.17 -1.01
CA LEU A 62 -11.59 -0.70 -1.69
C LEU A 62 -11.31 -2.17 -1.40
N LEU A 63 -10.05 -2.62 -1.55
CA LEU A 63 -9.63 -3.99 -1.27
C LEU A 63 -10.01 -4.41 0.15
N LEU A 64 -9.63 -3.58 1.12
CA LEU A 64 -9.91 -3.84 2.52
C LEU A 64 -11.42 -3.80 2.81
N GLY A 65 -12.14 -2.83 2.25
CA GLY A 65 -13.60 -2.74 2.41
C GLY A 65 -14.31 -3.98 1.85
N SER A 66 -13.91 -4.45 0.67
CA SER A 66 -14.41 -5.69 0.07
C SER A 66 -14.06 -6.91 0.93
N LEU A 67 -12.84 -6.98 1.48
CA LEU A 67 -12.44 -8.05 2.39
C LEU A 67 -13.29 -8.07 3.66
N GLY A 68 -13.46 -6.92 4.31
CA GLY A 68 -14.31 -6.78 5.49
C GLY A 68 -15.75 -7.20 5.21
N LEU A 69 -16.29 -6.83 4.05
CA LEU A 69 -17.64 -7.24 3.63
C LEU A 69 -17.73 -8.76 3.43
N LEU A 70 -16.81 -9.37 2.70
CA LEU A 70 -16.82 -10.82 2.43
C LEU A 70 -16.71 -11.63 3.73
N LEU A 71 -15.78 -11.26 4.61
CA LEU A 71 -15.62 -11.88 5.92
C LEU A 71 -16.87 -11.67 6.79
N GLY A 72 -17.46 -10.47 6.77
CA GLY A 72 -18.69 -10.13 7.48
C GLY A 72 -19.93 -10.88 6.99
N LEU A 73 -19.97 -11.26 5.70
CA LEU A 73 -21.01 -12.11 5.12
C LEU A 73 -20.81 -13.61 5.44
N GLY A 74 -19.77 -13.94 6.21
CA GLY A 74 -19.50 -15.31 6.68
C GLY A 74 -18.58 -16.12 5.77
N LEU A 75 -17.91 -15.50 4.79
CA LEU A 75 -16.86 -16.19 4.05
C LEU A 75 -15.68 -16.46 5.00
N SER A 76 -15.35 -17.73 5.21
CA SER A 76 -14.24 -18.11 6.09
C SER A 76 -12.90 -17.66 5.53
N ALA A 77 -12.06 -17.10 6.40
CA ALA A 77 -10.66 -16.86 6.08
C ALA A 77 -9.91 -18.17 5.80
N GLY A 78 -8.85 -18.10 5.00
CA GLY A 78 -8.04 -19.26 4.63
C GLY A 78 -7.06 -18.94 3.50
N LEU A 79 -6.64 -19.97 2.77
CA LEU A 79 -5.59 -19.86 1.74
C LEU A 79 -5.87 -18.82 0.64
N TRP A 80 -7.13 -18.60 0.30
CA TRP A 80 -7.50 -17.58 -0.70
C TRP A 80 -7.12 -16.17 -0.23
N LEU A 81 -7.25 -15.90 1.07
CA LEU A 81 -6.92 -14.60 1.66
C LEU A 81 -5.41 -14.44 1.71
N ASP A 82 -4.66 -15.47 2.11
CA ASP A 82 -3.19 -15.45 2.06
C ASP A 82 -2.66 -15.24 0.63
N GLY A 83 -3.26 -15.90 -0.36
CA GLY A 83 -2.92 -15.69 -1.78
C GLY A 83 -3.19 -14.26 -2.24
N LEU A 84 -4.32 -13.68 -1.84
CA LEU A 84 -4.66 -12.29 -2.13
C LEU A 84 -3.71 -11.31 -1.42
N LEU A 85 -3.35 -11.55 -0.16
CA LEU A 85 -2.37 -10.75 0.57
C LEU A 85 -1.00 -10.82 -0.10
N GLY A 86 -0.58 -12.01 -0.56
CA GLY A 86 0.64 -12.17 -1.35
C GLY A 86 0.63 -11.32 -2.63
N LEU A 87 -0.47 -11.33 -3.38
CA LEU A 87 -0.64 -10.48 -4.57
C LEU A 87 -0.63 -8.99 -4.21
N THR A 88 -1.25 -8.63 -3.08
CA THR A 88 -1.28 -7.27 -2.55
C THR A 88 0.14 -6.76 -2.25
N LEU A 89 0.99 -7.58 -1.63
CA LEU A 89 2.41 -7.25 -1.40
C LEU A 89 3.14 -6.94 -2.71
N LEU A 90 2.94 -7.76 -3.74
CA LEU A 90 3.56 -7.56 -5.05
C LEU A 90 3.12 -6.24 -5.69
N PHE A 91 1.82 -5.93 -5.66
CA PHE A 91 1.32 -4.67 -6.22
C PHE A 91 1.74 -3.44 -5.42
N LEU A 92 1.88 -3.54 -4.10
CA LEU A 92 2.44 -2.46 -3.29
C LEU A 92 3.93 -2.23 -3.61
N GLY A 93 4.71 -3.30 -3.73
CA GLY A 93 6.10 -3.21 -4.16
C GLY A 93 6.25 -2.51 -5.52
N HIS A 94 5.41 -2.91 -6.49
CA HIS A 94 5.36 -2.26 -7.80
C HIS A 94 4.91 -0.78 -7.73
N THR A 95 3.95 -0.46 -6.86
CA THR A 95 3.50 0.92 -6.61
C THR A 95 4.64 1.78 -6.06
N ILE A 96 5.38 1.28 -5.06
CA ILE A 96 6.55 1.98 -4.50
C ILE A 96 7.60 2.22 -5.58
N TYR A 97 7.93 1.18 -6.36
CA TYR A 97 8.88 1.32 -7.47
C TYR A 97 8.44 2.39 -8.46
N ASN A 98 7.17 2.38 -8.90
CA ASN A 98 6.66 3.36 -9.85
C ASN A 98 6.71 4.78 -9.29
N ARG A 99 6.33 5.00 -8.03
CA ARG A 99 6.39 6.33 -7.40
C ARG A 99 7.84 6.82 -7.32
N ALA A 100 8.77 5.98 -6.88
CA ALA A 100 10.18 6.35 -6.79
C ALA A 100 10.78 6.65 -8.17
N HIS A 101 10.53 5.78 -9.15
CA HIS A 101 11.02 5.94 -10.51
C HIS A 101 10.49 7.22 -11.16
N GLN A 102 9.20 7.50 -11.05
CA GLN A 102 8.61 8.71 -11.62
C GLN A 102 9.11 9.98 -10.93
N ALA A 103 9.33 9.95 -9.60
CA ALA A 103 9.92 11.09 -8.89
C ALA A 103 11.34 11.39 -9.41
N LEU A 104 12.18 10.37 -9.60
CA LEU A 104 13.54 10.54 -10.13
C LEU A 104 13.55 11.04 -11.57
N LEU A 105 12.64 10.55 -12.41
CA LEU A 105 12.49 11.02 -13.79
C LEU A 105 12.09 12.50 -13.85
N GLU A 106 11.18 12.92 -12.97
CA GLU A 106 10.74 14.31 -12.88
C GLU A 106 11.91 15.25 -12.54
N ILE A 107 12.73 14.89 -11.54
CA ILE A 107 13.94 15.66 -11.20
C ILE A 107 14.94 15.73 -12.34
N GLY A 108 15.16 14.63 -13.06
CA GLY A 108 16.07 14.60 -14.20
C GLY A 108 15.66 15.53 -15.35
N GLN A 109 14.40 15.97 -15.39
CA GLN A 109 13.87 16.87 -16.40
C GLN A 109 13.89 18.34 -15.98
N ILE A 110 14.08 18.64 -14.68
CA ILE A 110 14.20 20.01 -14.18
C ILE A 110 15.60 20.51 -14.59
N PRO A 111 15.70 21.54 -15.47
CA PRO A 111 16.98 22.11 -15.83
C PRO A 111 17.67 22.64 -14.57
N ALA A 112 18.95 22.31 -14.37
CA ALA A 112 19.73 22.90 -13.30
C ALA A 112 19.69 24.43 -13.44
N GLU A 113 19.07 25.09 -12.47
CA GLU A 113 19.07 26.55 -12.39
C GLU A 113 20.55 26.99 -12.31
N LYS A 114 20.99 27.78 -13.30
CA LYS A 114 22.36 28.27 -13.41
C LYS A 114 22.65 29.34 -12.36
#